data_AF-A0A7C1M260-F1
#
_entry.id   AF-A0A7C1M260-F1
#
_cell.length_a   1.000
_cell.length_b   1.000
_cell.length_c   1.000
_cell.angle_alpha   90.00
_cell.angle_beta   90.00
_cell.angle_gamma   90.00
#
_symmetry.space_group_name_H-M   'P 1'
#
loop_
_entity.id
_entity.type
_entity.pdbx_description
1 polymer ?
#
loop_
_entity_poly.entity_id
_entity_poly.type
_entity_poly.pdbx_seq_one_letter_code
_entity_poly.pdbx_strand_id
1 'polypeptide(L)' 'MNSELKTFYLTEPAAAADADNQGDVATAFRHLERAHILSQKFALAHTTTHLRMLRLG' A
#
# COMPACT_ATOMS: atom_id res chain seq x y z
N MET A 1 -5.36 9.17 11.46
CA MET A 1 -6.11 8.03 10.90
C MET A 1 -6.94 7.43 12.02
N ASN A 2 -8.23 7.13 11.82
CA ASN A 2 -8.97 6.39 12.85
C ASN A 2 -8.50 4.93 12.90
N SER A 3 -8.89 4.19 13.93
CA SER A 3 -8.41 2.83 14.17
C SER A 3 -8.79 1.84 13.06
N GLU A 4 -10.01 1.89 12.55
CA GLU A 4 -10.49 0.97 11.51
C GLU A 4 -9.78 1.21 10.16
N LEU A 5 -9.71 2.47 9.72
CA LEU A 5 -8.98 2.86 8.51
C LEU A 5 -7.49 2.53 8.62
N LYS A 6 -6.92 2.68 9.82
CA LYS A 6 -5.52 2.32 10.08
C LYS A 6 -5.30 0.82 9.90
N THR A 7 -6.21 -0.03 10.38
CA THR A 7 -6.12 -1.48 10.19
C THR A 7 -6.12 -1.83 8.71
N PHE A 8 -7.09 -1.34 7.94
CA PHE A 8 -7.15 -1.60 6.49
C PHE A 8 -5.93 -1.08 5.73
N TYR A 9 -5.44 0.10 6.10
CA TYR A 9 -4.20 0.61 5.49
C TYR A 9 -2.99 -0.23 5.82
N LEU A 10 -2.88 -0.81 7.03
CA LEU A 10 -1.69 -1.60 7.38
C LEU A 10 -1.69 -2.98 6.69
N THR A 11 -2.87 -3.52 6.34
CA THR A 11 -2.98 -4.80 5.64
C THR A 11 -2.57 -4.70 4.17
N GLU A 12 -2.84 -3.58 3.50
CA GLU A 12 -2.58 -3.44 2.07
C GLU A 12 -1.06 -3.46 1.72
N PRO A 13 -0.16 -2.69 2.35
CA PRO A 13 1.27 -2.76 2.08
C PRO A 13 1.93 -4.08 2.50
N ALA A 14 1.33 -4.82 3.43
CA ALA A 14 1.80 -6.17 3.77
C ALA A 14 1.43 -7.15 2.67
N ALA A 15 0.16 -7.14 2.21
CA ALA A 15 -0.29 -7.96 1.09
C ALA A 15 0.45 -7.62 -0.22
N ALA A 16 0.81 -6.35 -0.41
CA ALA A 16 1.67 -5.93 -1.54
C ALA A 16 3.04 -6.61 -1.50
N ALA A 17 3.68 -6.65 -0.33
CA ALA A 17 4.98 -7.30 -0.17
C ALA A 17 4.88 -8.82 -0.36
N ASP A 18 3.81 -9.45 0.12
CA ASP A 18 3.59 -10.88 -0.07
C ASP A 18 3.38 -11.24 -1.55
N ALA A 19 2.64 -10.42 -2.30
CA ALA A 19 2.43 -10.61 -3.74
C ALA A 19 3.72 -10.36 -4.55
N ASP A 20 4.51 -9.35 -4.18
CA ASP A 20 5.81 -9.05 -4.80
C ASP A 20 6.80 -10.21 -4.58
N ASN A 21 6.86 -10.75 -3.36
CA ASN A 21 7.66 -11.94 -3.04
C ASN A 21 7.26 -13.18 -3.85
N GLN A 22 6.00 -13.26 -4.30
CA GLN A 22 5.51 -14.33 -5.18
C GLN A 22 5.73 -14.05 -6.67
N GLY A 23 6.31 -12.90 -7.03
CA GLY A 23 6.50 -12.45 -8.40
C GLY A 23 5.22 -11.91 -9.06
N ASP A 24 4.13 -11.74 -8.32
CA ASP A 24 2.88 -11.17 -8.81
C ASP A 24 2.88 -9.64 -8.62
N VAL A 25 3.67 -8.97 -9.47
CA VAL A 25 3.83 -7.52 -9.48
C VAL A 25 2.49 -6.80 -9.70
N ALA A 26 1.59 -7.36 -10.51
CA ALA A 26 0.29 -6.76 -10.79
C ALA A 26 -0.60 -6.74 -9.54
N THR A 27 -0.64 -7.84 -8.78
CA THR A 27 -1.37 -7.89 -7.51
C THR A 27 -0.70 -7.03 -6.45
N ALA A 28 0.64 -7.01 -6.40
CA ALA A 28 1.37 -6.12 -5.49
C ALA A 28 1.04 -4.64 -5.72
N PHE A 29 1.01 -4.20 -6.99
CA PHE A 29 0.68 -2.82 -7.34
C PHE A 29 -0.77 -2.47 -6.97
N ARG A 30 -1.71 -3.40 -7.18
CA ARG A 30 -3.12 -3.20 -6.80
C ARG A 30 -3.32 -3.03 -5.29
N HIS A 31 -2.54 -3.74 -4.48
CA HIS A 31 -2.54 -3.53 -3.03
C HIS A 31 -1.97 -2.14 -2.66
N LEU A 32 -0.88 -1.71 -3.31
CA LEU A 32 -0.37 -0.36 -3.10
C LEU A 32 -1.37 0.72 -3.52
N GLU A 33 -2.11 0.55 -4.62
CA GLU A 33 -3.15 1.47 -5.07
C GLU A 33 -4.25 1.65 -4.01
N ARG A 34 -4.69 0.55 -3.37
CA ARG A 34 -5.62 0.63 -2.24
C ARG A 34 -5.02 1.35 -1.05
N ALA A 35 -3.77 1.04 -0.68
CA ALA A 35 -3.08 1.75 0.39
C ALA A 35 -2.97 3.26 0.11
N HIS A 36 -2.79 3.65 -1.16
CA HIS A 36 -2.72 5.04 -1.60
C HIS A 36 -4.05 5.77 -1.41
N ILE A 37 -5.16 5.14 -1.81
CA ILE A 37 -6.52 5.68 -1.61
C ILE A 37 -6.86 5.81 -0.12
N LEU A 38 -6.59 4.77 0.68
CA LEU A 38 -6.88 4.77 2.13
C LEU A 38 -6.05 5.82 2.88
N SER A 39 -4.85 6.11 2.40
CA SER A 39 -3.95 7.10 3.00
C SER A 39 -4.09 8.52 2.44
N GLN A 40 -5.01 8.78 1.50
CA GLN A 40 -5.13 10.06 0.78
C GLN A 40 -5.11 11.32 1.67
N LYS A 41 -5.76 11.26 2.84
CA LYS A 41 -5.84 12.39 3.79
C LYS A 41 -4.63 12.47 4.75
N PHE A 42 -3.66 11.57 4.64
CA PHE A 42 -2.55 11.39 5.57
C PHE A 42 -1.22 11.45 4.81
N ALA A 43 -0.67 12.66 4.67
CA ALA A 43 0.50 12.94 3.82
C ALA A 43 1.66 11.95 4.00
N LEU A 44 2.07 11.67 5.24
CA LEU A 44 3.19 10.74 5.49
C LEU A 44 2.89 9.31 5.00
N ALA A 45 1.70 8.79 5.28
CA ALA A 45 1.29 7.45 4.83
C ALA A 45 1.13 7.39 3.30
N HIS A 46 0.64 8.48 2.70
CA HIS A 46 0.48 8.61 1.27
C HIS A 46 1.82 8.66 0.54
N THR A 47 2.73 9.54 0.95
CA THR A 47 4.09 9.62 0.38
C THR A 47 4.86 8.32 0.58
N THR A 48 4.72 7.65 1.73
CA THR A 48 5.32 6.33 1.95
C THR A 48 4.81 5.29 0.96
N THR A 49 3.50 5.32 0.64
CA THR A 49 2.91 4.42 -0.37
C THR A 49 3.46 4.71 -1.77
N HIS A 50 3.59 5.98 -2.16
CA HIS A 50 4.24 6.37 -3.43
C HIS A 50 5.68 5.86 -3.54
N LEU A 51 6.47 5.97 -2.47
CA LEU A 51 7.84 5.43 -2.46
C LEU A 51 7.87 3.92 -2.64
N ARG A 52 6.85 3.18 -2.16
CA ARG A 52 6.74 1.74 -2.39
C ARG A 52 6.33 1.44 -3.83
N MET A 53 5.39 2.20 -4.40
CA MET A 53 5.00 2.06 -5.81
C MET A 53 6.20 2.26 -6.74
N LEU A 54 7.01 3.30 -6.49
CA LEU A 54 8.23 3.61 -7.25
C LEU A 54 9.36 2.57 -7.07
N ARG A 55 9.28 1.71 -6.05
CA ARG A 55 10.24 0.61 -5.88
C ARG A 55 9.79 -0.66 -6.59
N LEU A 56 8.47 -0.84 -6.73
CA LEU A 56 7.86 -2.02 -7.32
C LEU A 56 7.90 -1.98 -8.87
N GLY A 57 7.96 -0.79 -9.46
CA GLY A 57 8.16 -0.56 -10.89
C GLY A 57 9.04 0.65 -11.13
#